data_AF-A0A373MZX3-F1
#
_entry.id   AF-A0A373MZX3-F1
#
_cell.length_a   1.000
_cell.length_b   1.000
_cell.length_c   1.000
_cell.angle_alpha   90.00
_cell.angle_beta   90.00
_cell.angle_gamma   90.00
#
_symmetry.space_group_name_H-M   'P 1'
#
loop_
_entity.id
_entity.type
_entity.pdbx_description
1 polymer ?
#
loop_
_entity_poly.entity_id
_entity_poly.type
_entity_poly.pdbx_seq_one_letter_code
_entity_poly.pdbx_strand_id
1 'polypeptide(L)' 'MTRYGEEYKLNTEEMENIATYMNDEIREDLHFEMAPCEPEEFLRAYVEKDPDFEELLNSEFSIEL' A
#
# COMPACT_ATOMS: atom_id res chain seq x y z
N MET A 1 7.94 -7.56 1.66
CA MET A 1 7.28 -7.28 0.39
C MET A 1 8.00 -7.98 -0.75
N THR A 2 7.22 -8.67 -1.56
CA THR A 2 7.67 -9.29 -2.81
C THR A 2 6.77 -8.82 -3.95
N ARG A 3 7.29 -8.89 -5.18
CA ARG A 3 6.51 -8.73 -6.40
C ARG A 3 6.88 -9.85 -7.37
N TYR A 4 5.90 -10.59 -7.86
CA TYR A 4 6.15 -11.84 -8.61
C TYR A 4 7.03 -12.86 -7.85
N GLY A 5 6.99 -12.84 -6.52
CA GLY A 5 7.78 -13.73 -5.66
C GLY A 5 9.25 -13.31 -5.47
N GLU A 6 9.68 -12.16 -6.02
CA GLU A 6 11.02 -11.62 -5.83
C GLU A 6 11.01 -10.44 -4.85
N GLU A 7 12.13 -10.22 -4.15
CA GLU A 7 12.28 -9.06 -3.27
C GLU A 7 12.04 -7.77 -4.06
N TYR A 8 11.17 -6.93 -3.54
CA TYR A 8 10.69 -5.76 -4.23
C TYR A 8 10.64 -4.59 -3.25
N LYS A 9 11.11 -3.42 -3.72
CA LYS A 9 11.07 -2.16 -2.99
C LYS A 9 10.10 -1.21 -3.69
N LEU A 10 9.09 -0.76 -2.96
CA LEU A 10 8.04 0.11 -3.47
C LEU A 10 8.56 1.54 -3.52
N ASN A 11 8.48 2.16 -4.69
CA ASN A 11 8.85 3.57 -4.84
C ASN A 11 7.62 4.48 -4.75
N THR A 12 7.86 5.79 -4.66
CA THR A 12 6.80 6.80 -4.50
C THR A 12 5.81 6.83 -5.67
N GLU A 13 6.26 6.70 -6.91
CA GLU A 13 5.37 6.73 -8.09
C GLU A 13 4.43 5.52 -8.10
N GLU A 14 4.94 4.34 -7.75
CA GLU A 14 4.13 3.12 -7.63
C GLU A 14 3.14 3.23 -6.46
N MET A 15 3.55 3.82 -5.34
CA MET A 15 2.66 4.08 -4.21
C MET A 15 1.53 5.07 -4.56
N GLU A 16 1.84 6.14 -5.30
CA GLU A 16 0.83 7.09 -5.78
C GLU A 16 -0.21 6.41 -6.69
N ASN A 17 0.22 5.45 -7.53
CA ASN A 17 -0.69 4.65 -8.33
C ASN A 17 -1.57 3.74 -7.47
N ILE A 18 -0.97 2.98 -6.54
CA ILE A 18 -1.72 2.10 -5.61
C ILE A 18 -2.73 2.91 -4.80
N ALA A 19 -2.36 4.11 -4.34
CA ALA A 19 -3.22 5.00 -3.58
C ALA A 19 -4.52 5.39 -4.29
N THR A 20 -4.57 5.30 -5.63
CA THR A 20 -5.80 5.58 -6.40
C THR A 20 -6.88 4.50 -6.24
N TYR A 21 -6.52 3.32 -5.74
CA TYR A 21 -7.44 2.21 -5.46
C TYR A 21 -7.92 2.19 -4.01
N MET A 22 -7.31 2.99 -3.13
CA MET A 22 -7.60 3.00 -1.71
C MET A 22 -8.90 3.72 -1.38
N ASN A 23 -9.51 3.34 -0.26
CA ASN A 23 -10.56 4.13 0.36
C ASN A 23 -9.97 5.47 0.85
N ASP A 24 -10.55 6.58 0.39
CA ASP A 24 -10.05 7.92 0.70
C ASP A 24 -10.08 8.26 2.20
N GLU A 25 -11.11 7.83 2.93
CA GLU A 25 -11.22 8.12 4.37
C GLU A 25 -10.08 7.45 5.15
N ILE A 26 -9.82 6.17 4.89
CA ILE A 26 -8.73 5.42 5.53
C ILE A 26 -7.37 6.00 5.12
N ARG A 27 -7.20 6.30 3.82
CA ARG A 27 -5.96 6.82 3.26
C ARG A 27 -5.60 8.18 3.86
N GLU A 28 -6.56 9.11 3.93
CA GLU A 28 -6.32 10.45 4.46
C GLU A 28 -6.05 10.43 5.96
N ASP A 29 -6.78 9.63 6.73
CA ASP A 29 -6.57 9.48 8.17
C ASP A 29 -5.16 8.96 8.48
N LEU A 30 -4.73 7.88 7.80
CA LEU A 30 -3.38 7.33 7.95
C LEU A 30 -2.32 8.32 7.49
N HIS A 31 -2.55 9.04 6.38
CA HIS A 31 -1.58 10.01 5.87
C HIS A 31 -1.40 11.16 6.85
N PHE A 32 -2.46 11.62 7.50
CA PHE A 32 -2.37 12.67 8.52
C PHE A 32 -1.63 12.21 9.78
N GLU A 33 -1.81 10.96 10.19
CA GLU A 33 -1.16 10.40 11.38
C GLU A 33 0.33 10.07 11.16
N MET A 34 0.67 9.51 9.99
CA MET A 34 1.97 8.88 9.76
C MET A 34 2.95 9.77 8.96
N ALA A 35 2.48 10.80 8.25
CA ALA A 35 3.37 11.58 7.40
C ALA A 35 4.41 12.39 8.20
N PRO A 36 5.69 12.42 7.77
CA PRO A 36 6.25 11.68 6.65
C PRO A 36 6.58 10.21 7.01
N CYS A 37 6.29 9.27 6.10
CA CYS A 37 6.59 7.84 6.25
C CYS A 37 7.08 7.22 4.94
N GLU A 38 7.73 6.05 5.01
CA GLU A 38 8.09 5.30 3.80
C GLU A 38 6.86 4.66 3.15
N PRO A 39 6.84 4.46 1.82
CA PRO A 39 5.71 3.84 1.11
C PRO A 39 5.31 2.47 1.68
N GLU A 40 6.29 1.64 2.04
CA GLU A 40 6.05 0.29 2.58
C GLU A 40 5.42 0.33 3.97
N GLU A 41 5.82 1.29 4.80
CA GLU A 41 5.25 1.48 6.13
C GLU A 41 3.79 1.93 6.03
N PHE A 42 3.52 2.87 5.12
CA PHE A 42 2.16 3.33 4.84
C PHE A 42 1.27 2.20 4.33
N LEU A 43 1.76 1.43 3.34
CA LEU A 43 0.97 0.38 2.70
C LEU A 43 0.61 -0.74 3.67
N ARG A 44 1.54 -1.12 4.56
CA ARG A 44 1.26 -2.10 5.62
C ARG A 44 0.21 -1.60 6.60
N ALA A 45 0.34 -0.36 7.06
CA ALA A 45 -0.65 0.23 7.96
C ALA A 45 -2.04 0.34 7.30
N TYR A 46 -2.09 0.63 5.99
CA TYR A 46 -3.33 0.64 5.23
C TYR A 46 -3.98 -0.75 5.19
N VAL A 47 -3.23 -1.81 4.87
CA VAL A 47 -3.77 -3.18 4.84
C VAL A 47 -4.20 -3.67 6.23
N GLU A 48 -3.57 -3.21 7.31
CA GLU A 48 -4.07 -3.48 8.66
C GLU A 48 -5.46 -2.87 8.94
N LYS A 49 -5.79 -1.74 8.31
CA LYS A 49 -7.10 -1.08 8.41
C LYS A 49 -8.13 -1.64 7.42
N ASP A 50 -7.67 -2.05 6.24
CA ASP A 50 -8.47 -2.58 5.15
C ASP A 50 -7.85 -3.89 4.61
N PRO A 51 -8.04 -5.03 5.30
CA PRO A 51 -7.38 -6.28 4.97
C PRO A 51 -7.74 -6.83 3.58
N ASP A 52 -8.93 -6.52 3.08
CA ASP A 52 -9.39 -6.94 1.76
C ASP A 52 -8.56 -6.29 0.63
N PHE A 53 -7.88 -5.17 0.92
CA PHE A 53 -6.97 -4.52 -0.02
C PHE A 53 -5.75 -5.39 -0.37
N GLU A 54 -5.38 -6.35 0.48
CA GLU A 54 -4.29 -7.29 0.18
C GLU A 54 -4.61 -8.16 -1.04
N GLU A 55 -5.89 -8.52 -1.25
CA GLU A 55 -6.32 -9.27 -2.44
C GLU A 55 -6.12 -8.43 -3.71
N LEU A 56 -6.44 -7.13 -3.65
CA LEU A 56 -6.24 -6.21 -4.76
C LEU A 56 -4.75 -6.00 -5.08
N LEU A 57 -3.90 -5.88 -4.05
CA LEU A 57 -2.45 -5.81 -4.21
C LEU A 57 -1.90 -7.03 -4.95
N ASN A 58 -2.38 -8.21 -4.59
CA ASN A 58 -1.97 -9.44 -5.25
C ASN A 58 -2.50 -9.53 -6.69
N SER A 59 -3.79 -9.24 -6.92
CA SER A 59 -4.42 -9.42 -8.23
C SER A 59 -3.96 -8.40 -9.28
N GLU A 60 -3.86 -7.13 -8.90
CA GLU A 60 -3.58 -6.04 -9.83
C GLU A 60 -2.07 -5.75 -9.97
N PHE A 61 -1.32 -5.90 -8.88
CA PHE A 61 0.09 -5.52 -8.84
C PHE A 61 1.06 -6.69 -8.65
N SER A 62 0.53 -7.88 -8.33
CA SER A 62 1.31 -9.06 -7.93
C SER A 62 2.23 -8.79 -6.73
N ILE A 63 1.78 -7.91 -5.83
CA ILE A 63 2.47 -7.53 -4.60
C ILE A 63 1.95 -8.37 -3.43
N GLU A 64 2.87 -8.87 -2.62
CA GLU A 64 2.61 -9.52 -1.33
C GLU A 64 3.44 -8.78 -0.26
N LEU A 65 2.88 -8.49 0.92
CA LEU A 65 3.49 -7.57 1.89
C LEU A 65 4.54 -8.18 2.83
#